data_AF-A0A945L161-F1
#
_entry.id   AF-A0A945L161-F1
#
_cell.length_a   1.000
_cell.length_b   1.000
_cell.length_c   1.000
_cell.angle_alpha   90.00
_cell.angle_beta   90.00
_cell.angle_gamma   90.00
#
_symmetry.space_group_name_H-M   'P 1'
#
loop_
_entity.id
_entity.type
_entity.pdbx_description
1 polymer ?
#
loop_
_entity_poly.entity_id
_entity_poly.type
_entity_poly.pdbx_seq_one_letter_code
_entity_poly.pdbx_strand_id
1 'polypeptide(L)'
;MFILVIGLVFALLLLFLPRILGRSQMAMLAQYEIFEKRFQFKRSVFPSKWGSGIGERFSLSGSYGGYPVSLYDHYREGESGKTLWTSLSFEMLFAGELEVLLDSIDGDELARFDRKPELVKSEVATGAFLIYSDHQGIGDRLLNDSLRSRFDEFQGKGSFRLSKGFFEYRESGRILDESARVRFQAALMILAELGDRVAELNRP
;
A
#
# COMPACT_ATOMS: atom_id res chain seq x y z
N MET A 1 -33.63 -33.52 -7.11
CA MET A 1 -32.85 -33.36 -5.84
C MET A 1 -31.69 -32.39 -6.01
N PHE A 2 -30.82 -32.54 -7.01
CA PHE A 2 -29.68 -31.62 -7.27
C PHE A 2 -30.06 -30.13 -7.44
N ILE A 3 -31.15 -29.82 -8.15
CA ILE A 3 -31.59 -28.43 -8.37
C ILE A 3 -32.03 -27.75 -7.06
N LEU A 4 -32.68 -28.49 -6.15
CA LEU A 4 -33.06 -27.97 -4.83
C LEU A 4 -31.85 -27.73 -3.92
N VAL A 5 -30.83 -28.59 -4.01
CA VAL A 5 -29.57 -28.42 -3.27
C VAL A 5 -28.80 -27.21 -3.80
N ILE A 6 -28.69 -27.03 -5.12
CA ILE A 6 -28.05 -25.85 -5.73
C ILE A 6 -28.80 -24.56 -5.36
N GLY A 7 -30.14 -24.59 -5.40
CA GLY A 7 -30.97 -23.46 -5.00
C GLY A 7 -30.80 -23.09 -3.53
N LEU A 8 -30.71 -24.08 -2.63
CA LEU A 8 -30.45 -23.86 -1.21
C LEU A 8 -29.05 -23.28 -0.97
N VAL A 9 -28.04 -23.78 -1.68
CA VAL A 9 -26.66 -23.25 -1.60
C VAL A 9 -26.61 -21.80 -2.08
N PHE A 10 -27.26 -21.46 -3.20
CA PHE A 10 -27.34 -20.08 -3.67
C PHE A 10 -28.09 -19.16 -2.70
N ALA A 11 -29.20 -19.63 -2.12
CA ALA A 11 -29.95 -18.86 -1.12
C ALA A 11 -29.12 -18.59 0.13
N LEU A 12 -28.37 -19.58 0.62
CA LEU A 12 -27.45 -19.42 1.74
C LEU A 12 -26.30 -18.47 1.39
N LEU A 13 -25.69 -18.61 0.20
CA LEU A 13 -24.66 -17.68 -0.27
C LEU A 13 -25.18 -16.25 -0.30
N LEU A 14 -26.36 -16.00 -0.87
CA LEU A 14 -26.96 -14.66 -0.92
C LEU A 14 -27.29 -14.08 0.46
N LEU A 15 -27.57 -14.91 1.47
CA LEU A 15 -27.81 -14.48 2.85
C LEU A 15 -26.52 -14.18 3.63
N PHE A 16 -25.46 -14.95 3.40
CA PHE A 16 -24.22 -14.85 4.18
C PHE A 16 -23.16 -13.93 3.54
N LEU A 17 -23.09 -13.86 2.20
CA LEU A 17 -22.12 -13.02 1.49
C LEU A 17 -22.20 -11.53 1.89
N PRO A 18 -23.39 -10.91 1.99
CA PRO A 18 -23.49 -9.50 2.40
C PRO A 18 -23.01 -9.27 3.83
N ARG A 19 -23.22 -10.23 4.74
CA ARG A 19 -22.77 -10.13 6.14
C ARG A 19 -21.26 -10.23 6.26
N ILE A 20 -20.64 -11.13 5.49
CA ILE A 20 -19.18 -11.30 5.50
C ILE A 20 -18.50 -10.09 4.87
N LEU A 21 -18.98 -9.65 3.71
CA LEU A 21 -18.45 -8.46 3.02
C LEU A 21 -18.64 -7.19 3.86
N GLY A 22 -19.80 -7.02 4.50
CA GLY A 22 -20.08 -5.90 5.39
C GLY A 22 -19.19 -5.88 6.63
N ARG A 23 -18.88 -7.04 7.24
CA ARG A 23 -17.95 -7.11 8.39
C ARG A 23 -16.54 -6.66 8.04
N SER A 24 -16.02 -7.11 6.90
CA SER A 24 -14.69 -6.71 6.42
C SER A 24 -14.64 -5.21 6.13
N GLN A 25 -15.68 -4.66 5.49
CA GLN A 25 -15.78 -3.22 5.24
C GLN A 25 -15.84 -2.41 6.54
N MET A 26 -16.66 -2.81 7.51
CA MET A 26 -16.74 -2.14 8.81
C MET A 26 -15.42 -2.18 9.58
N ALA A 27 -14.72 -3.33 9.56
CA ALA A 27 -13.40 -3.46 10.18
C ALA A 27 -12.39 -2.49 9.55
N MET A 28 -12.36 -2.42 8.21
CA MET A 28 -11.51 -1.47 7.48
C MET A 28 -11.86 -0.01 7.80
N LEU A 29 -13.15 0.34 7.81
CA LEU A 29 -13.59 1.70 8.13
C LEU A 29 -13.21 2.13 9.55
N ALA A 30 -13.21 1.20 10.51
CA ALA A 30 -12.72 1.48 11.87
C ALA A 30 -11.22 1.79 11.88
N GLN A 31 -10.41 1.13 11.03
CA GLN A 31 -9.00 1.48 10.88
C GLN A 31 -8.81 2.84 10.20
N TYR A 32 -9.62 3.15 9.17
CA TYR A 32 -9.57 4.42 8.45
C TYR A 32 -9.94 5.61 9.33
N GLU A 33 -10.89 5.45 10.25
CA GLU A 33 -11.29 6.50 11.19
C GLU A 33 -10.10 6.99 12.05
N ILE A 34 -9.15 6.10 12.36
CA ILE A 34 -7.95 6.46 13.12
C ILE A 34 -7.01 7.32 12.26
N PHE A 35 -6.89 7.03 10.96
CA PHE A 35 -6.12 7.88 10.04
C PHE A 35 -6.78 9.25 9.86
N GLU A 36 -8.11 9.30 9.74
CA GLU A 36 -8.89 10.54 9.68
C GLU A 36 -8.63 11.41 10.92
N LYS A 37 -8.68 10.83 12.12
CA LYS A 37 -8.47 11.58 13.38
C LYS A 37 -7.01 11.97 13.61
N ARG A 38 -6.07 11.05 13.38
CA ARG A 38 -4.65 11.23 13.75
C ARG A 38 -3.89 12.08 12.73
N PHE A 39 -4.17 11.91 11.45
CA PHE A 39 -3.45 12.58 10.36
C PHE A 39 -4.32 13.57 9.58
N GLN A 40 -5.56 13.79 10.02
CA GLN A 40 -6.52 14.70 9.37
C GLN A 40 -6.80 14.33 7.91
N PHE A 41 -6.68 13.05 7.57
CA PHE A 41 -7.04 12.58 6.23
C PHE A 41 -8.55 12.68 6.02
N LYS A 42 -8.94 13.01 4.79
CA LYS A 42 -10.33 13.09 4.36
C LYS A 42 -10.70 11.81 3.64
N ARG A 43 -11.79 11.18 4.09
CA ARG A 43 -12.33 9.99 3.45
C ARG A 43 -13.19 10.35 2.24
N SER A 44 -12.91 9.71 1.12
CA SER A 44 -13.75 9.72 -0.08
C SER A 44 -14.49 8.40 -0.21
N VAL A 45 -15.78 8.47 -0.56
CA VAL A 45 -16.63 7.31 -0.80
C VAL A 45 -16.97 7.27 -2.29
N PHE A 46 -16.67 6.15 -2.94
CA PHE A 46 -17.03 5.91 -4.33
C PHE A 46 -18.24 4.98 -4.36
N PRO A 47 -19.38 5.47 -4.86
CA PRO A 47 -20.62 4.70 -4.83
C PRO A 47 -20.54 3.48 -5.74
N SER A 48 -21.20 2.42 -5.31
CA SER A 48 -21.38 1.20 -6.09
C SER A 48 -22.63 1.26 -6.95
N LYS A 49 -22.62 0.54 -8.08
CA LYS A 49 -23.81 0.31 -8.90
C LYS A 49 -24.85 -0.60 -8.22
N TRP A 50 -24.47 -1.29 -7.15
CA TRP A 50 -25.29 -2.29 -6.45
C TRP A 50 -26.02 -1.76 -5.21
N GLY A 51 -25.95 -0.45 -4.97
CA GLY A 51 -26.56 0.21 -3.80
C GLY A 51 -25.56 0.48 -2.67
N SER A 52 -26.00 1.24 -1.67
CA SER A 52 -25.16 1.62 -0.52
C SER A 52 -24.81 0.39 0.32
N GLY A 53 -23.57 0.33 0.83
CA GLY A 53 -23.05 -0.78 1.64
C GLY A 53 -22.65 -2.03 0.86
N ILE A 54 -22.79 -2.09 -0.47
CA ILE A 54 -22.35 -3.24 -1.29
C ILE A 54 -21.43 -2.77 -2.40
N GLY A 55 -20.13 -3.04 -2.28
CA GLY A 55 -19.15 -2.77 -3.34
C GLY A 55 -18.70 -1.31 -3.43
N GLU A 56 -19.04 -0.48 -2.44
CA GLU A 56 -18.48 0.87 -2.31
C GLU A 56 -16.96 0.77 -2.11
N ARG A 57 -16.24 1.74 -2.68
CA ARG A 57 -14.80 1.87 -2.45
C ARG A 57 -14.53 3.08 -1.58
N PHE A 58 -13.49 2.98 -0.79
CA PHE A 58 -13.08 4.02 0.14
C PHE A 58 -11.62 4.34 -0.10
N SER A 59 -11.31 5.63 -0.12
CA SER A 59 -9.93 6.11 -0.03
C SER A 59 -9.85 7.19 1.03
N LEU A 60 -8.65 7.38 1.56
CA LEU A 60 -8.29 8.55 2.35
C LEU A 60 -7.32 9.39 1.55
N SER A 61 -7.46 10.71 1.62
CA SER A 61 -6.50 11.65 1.05
C SER A 61 -6.18 12.77 2.02
N GLY A 62 -4.98 13.31 1.97
CA GLY A 62 -4.54 14.38 2.85
C GLY A 62 -3.14 14.85 2.53
N SER A 63 -2.45 15.38 3.53
CA SER A 63 -1.04 15.71 3.41
C SER A 63 -0.29 15.27 4.66
N TYR A 64 0.95 14.81 4.47
CA TYR A 64 1.86 14.44 5.55
C TYR A 64 3.30 14.77 5.12
N GLY A 65 4.08 15.39 6.01
CA GLY A 65 5.44 15.83 5.67
C GLY A 65 5.53 16.85 4.52
N GLY A 66 4.45 17.58 4.23
CA GLY A 66 4.39 18.51 3.10
C GLY A 66 4.03 17.86 1.75
N TYR A 67 3.85 16.54 1.70
CA TYR A 67 3.48 15.81 0.49
C TYR A 67 1.98 15.52 0.45
N PRO A 68 1.33 15.54 -0.72
CA PRO A 68 0.01 14.96 -0.91
C PRO A 68 0.07 13.44 -0.71
N VAL A 69 -0.88 12.89 0.04
CA VAL A 69 -0.93 11.47 0.39
C VAL A 69 -2.30 10.89 0.07
N SER A 70 -2.31 9.67 -0.46
CA SER A 70 -3.52 8.86 -0.65
C SER A 70 -3.35 7.45 -0.09
N LEU A 71 -4.34 6.97 0.67
CA LEU A 71 -4.47 5.59 1.13
C LEU A 71 -5.71 4.97 0.49
N TYR A 72 -5.57 3.89 -0.27
CA TYR A 72 -6.69 3.32 -1.02
C TYR A 72 -6.55 1.83 -1.28
N ASP A 73 -7.69 1.16 -1.39
CA ASP A 73 -7.76 -0.21 -1.86
C ASP A 73 -7.90 -0.27 -3.39
N HIS A 74 -7.19 -1.18 -4.02
CA HIS A 74 -7.30 -1.46 -5.45
C HIS A 74 -7.09 -2.94 -5.73
N TYR A 75 -7.34 -3.37 -6.96
CA TYR A 75 -7.20 -4.76 -7.34
C TYR A 75 -6.75 -4.91 -8.78
N ARG A 76 -6.14 -6.05 -9.07
CA ARG A 76 -5.89 -6.54 -10.43
C ARG A 76 -6.65 -7.84 -10.64
N GLU A 77 -7.32 -7.94 -11.78
CA GLU A 77 -7.84 -9.21 -12.26
C GLU A 77 -6.72 -9.93 -13.01
N GLY A 78 -6.41 -11.16 -12.59
CA GLY A 78 -5.48 -12.05 -13.27
C GLY A 78 -6.16 -13.38 -13.61
N GLU A 79 -5.45 -14.25 -14.32
CA GLU A 79 -5.96 -15.56 -14.74
C GLU A 79 -6.42 -16.43 -13.56
N SER A 80 -5.75 -16.31 -12.41
CA SER A 80 -6.05 -17.05 -11.18
C SER A 80 -7.09 -16.37 -10.29
N GLY A 81 -7.65 -15.23 -10.70
CA GLY A 81 -8.65 -14.47 -9.96
C GLY A 81 -8.23 -13.05 -9.59
N LYS A 82 -8.94 -12.48 -8.62
CA LYS A 82 -8.79 -11.08 -8.19
C LYS A 82 -7.78 -10.98 -7.04
N THR A 83 -6.69 -10.25 -7.25
CA THR A 83 -5.76 -9.87 -6.19
C THR A 83 -6.11 -8.48 -5.68
N LEU A 84 -6.31 -8.35 -4.37
CA LEU A 84 -6.63 -7.09 -3.69
C LEU A 84 -5.40 -6.56 -2.98
N TRP A 85 -5.21 -5.24 -3.00
CA TRP A 85 -4.15 -4.55 -2.29
C TRP A 85 -4.68 -3.29 -1.61
N THR A 86 -3.99 -2.89 -0.53
CA THR A 86 -4.06 -1.53 -0.01
C THR A 86 -2.73 -0.83 -0.32
N SER A 87 -2.81 0.38 -0.86
CA SER A 87 -1.65 1.21 -1.19
C SER A 87 -1.71 2.54 -0.45
N LEU A 88 -0.56 2.97 0.06
CA LEU A 88 -0.29 4.30 0.57
C LEU A 88 0.70 4.98 -0.37
N SER A 89 0.29 6.09 -0.99
CA SER A 89 1.06 6.77 -2.03
C SER A 89 1.29 8.23 -1.66
N PHE A 90 2.52 8.70 -1.90
CA PHE A 90 2.95 10.08 -1.78
C PHE A 90 3.21 10.65 -3.19
N GLU A 91 2.73 11.86 -3.42
CA GLU A 91 3.03 12.60 -4.66
C GLU A 91 4.31 13.42 -4.48
N MET A 92 5.37 13.00 -5.19
CA MET A 92 6.72 13.55 -5.16
C MET A 92 7.20 13.86 -6.58
N LEU A 93 6.49 14.75 -7.28
CA LEU A 93 6.74 15.05 -8.70
C LEU A 93 8.16 15.54 -8.99
N PHE A 94 8.85 16.11 -8.00
CA PHE A 94 10.25 16.52 -8.10
C PHE A 94 11.23 15.35 -8.27
N ALA A 95 10.82 14.12 -7.96
CA ALA A 95 11.65 12.93 -8.17
C ALA A 95 11.83 12.60 -9.68
N GLY A 96 10.98 13.16 -10.54
CA GLY A 96 11.06 12.97 -11.98
C GLY A 96 11.00 11.49 -12.38
N GLU A 97 11.98 11.08 -13.18
CA GLU A 97 12.08 9.73 -13.74
C GLU A 97 12.83 8.74 -12.82
N LEU A 98 13.27 9.15 -11.63
CA LEU A 98 13.95 8.26 -10.70
C LEU A 98 13.07 7.05 -10.36
N GLU A 99 13.61 5.85 -10.57
CA GLU A 99 12.95 4.61 -10.19
C GLU A 99 13.69 3.93 -9.05
N VAL A 100 12.96 3.65 -7.98
CA VAL A 100 13.47 2.90 -6.83
C VAL A 100 12.44 1.85 -6.45
N LEU A 101 12.89 0.64 -6.20
CA LEU A 101 12.08 -0.46 -5.69
C LEU A 101 12.73 -0.98 -4.41
N LEU A 102 11.97 -1.07 -3.33
CA LEU A 102 12.39 -1.70 -2.09
C LEU A 102 11.47 -2.90 -1.82
N ASP A 103 11.96 -4.09 -2.14
CA ASP A 103 11.23 -5.34 -1.98
C ASP A 103 11.61 -6.01 -0.67
N SER A 104 10.61 -6.40 0.12
CA SER A 104 10.84 -7.20 1.32
C SER A 104 11.34 -8.60 0.95
N ILE A 105 12.41 -9.05 1.61
CA ILE A 105 13.08 -10.35 1.39
C ILE A 105 12.12 -11.49 1.69
N ASP A 106 11.57 -11.51 2.90
CA ASP A 106 10.60 -12.52 3.38
C ASP A 106 9.16 -11.97 3.38
N GLY A 107 8.91 -10.97 2.52
CA GLY A 107 7.64 -10.26 2.44
C GLY A 107 6.56 -10.99 1.64
N ASP A 108 5.42 -10.32 1.55
CA ASP A 108 4.28 -10.72 0.73
C ASP A 108 4.62 -10.61 -0.76
N GLU A 109 4.78 -11.76 -1.42
CA GLU A 109 5.07 -11.83 -2.86
C GLU A 109 4.00 -11.16 -3.72
N LEU A 110 2.73 -11.18 -3.29
CA LEU A 110 1.64 -10.54 -4.03
C LEU A 110 1.75 -9.01 -4.00
N ALA A 111 2.44 -8.44 -3.00
CA ALA A 111 2.62 -7.01 -2.87
C ALA A 111 3.79 -6.47 -3.72
N ARG A 112 4.67 -7.33 -4.22
CA ARG A 112 5.84 -6.94 -5.02
C ARG A 112 5.44 -6.26 -6.32
N PHE A 113 6.18 -5.22 -6.68
CA PHE A 113 5.98 -4.55 -7.96
C PHE A 113 6.75 -5.28 -9.06
N ASP A 114 6.25 -5.18 -10.29
CA ASP A 114 6.96 -5.74 -11.43
C ASP A 114 8.31 -5.02 -11.57
N ARG A 115 9.41 -5.76 -11.37
CA ARG A 115 10.76 -5.22 -11.47
C ARG A 115 11.17 -5.11 -12.93
N LYS A 116 11.53 -3.90 -13.37
CA LYS A 116 12.04 -3.72 -14.73
C LYS A 116 13.48 -4.23 -14.88
N PRO A 117 13.88 -4.73 -16.07
CA PRO A 117 15.23 -5.28 -16.29
C PRO A 117 16.38 -4.31 -16.01
N GLU A 118 16.16 -3.01 -16.21
CA GLU A 118 17.14 -1.93 -16.02
C GLU A 118 17.42 -1.61 -14.55
N LEU A 119 16.59 -2.08 -13.61
CA LEU A 119 16.81 -1.80 -12.19
C LEU A 119 17.92 -2.69 -11.63
N VAL A 120 19.02 -2.06 -11.23
CA VAL A 120 20.19 -2.73 -10.66
C VAL A 120 20.04 -2.82 -9.15
N LYS A 121 20.33 -4.00 -8.60
CA LYS A 121 20.34 -4.22 -7.15
C LYS A 121 21.46 -3.41 -6.49
N SER A 122 21.14 -2.67 -5.44
CA SER A 122 22.13 -2.01 -4.59
C SER A 122 22.87 -3.03 -3.71
N GLU A 123 24.16 -2.82 -3.47
CA GLU A 123 24.97 -3.63 -2.55
C GLU A 123 24.69 -3.31 -1.07
N VAL A 124 23.92 -2.25 -0.80
CA VAL A 124 23.59 -1.80 0.54
C VAL A 124 22.65 -2.77 1.24
N ALA A 125 23.03 -3.18 2.45
CA ALA A 125 22.15 -3.88 3.34
C ALA A 125 21.13 -2.92 3.98
N THR A 126 19.85 -3.27 3.86
CA THR A 126 18.75 -2.69 4.65
C THR A 126 17.96 -3.82 5.25
N GLY A 127 18.08 -4.05 6.56
CA GLY A 127 17.38 -5.10 7.32
C GLY A 127 16.74 -6.20 6.46
N ALA A 128 15.41 -6.10 6.32
CA ALA A 128 14.57 -7.06 5.59
C ALA A 128 14.24 -6.66 4.14
N PHE A 129 14.93 -5.69 3.53
CA PHE A 129 14.62 -5.14 2.20
C PHE A 129 15.79 -5.23 1.22
N LEU A 130 15.47 -5.52 -0.03
CA LEU A 130 16.38 -5.40 -1.18
C LEU A 130 16.04 -4.13 -1.94
N ILE A 131 17.06 -3.35 -2.31
CA ILE A 131 16.89 -2.10 -3.05
C ILE A 131 17.33 -2.29 -4.49
N TYR A 132 16.50 -1.84 -5.42
CA TYR A 132 16.79 -1.77 -6.84
C TYR A 132 16.55 -0.37 -7.36
N SER A 133 17.38 0.10 -8.28
CA SER A 133 17.17 1.38 -8.95
C SER A 133 17.84 1.42 -10.33
N ASP A 134 17.34 2.31 -11.18
CA ASP A 134 17.95 2.71 -12.44
C ASP A 134 19.19 3.61 -12.29
N HIS A 135 19.48 4.13 -11.07
CA HIS A 135 20.62 4.99 -10.79
C HIS A 135 21.64 4.31 -9.87
N GLN A 136 22.89 4.16 -10.34
CA GLN A 136 23.97 3.57 -9.55
C GLN A 136 24.25 4.41 -8.29
N GLY A 137 24.44 3.72 -7.16
CA GLY A 137 24.73 4.34 -5.86
C GLY A 137 23.57 5.16 -5.26
N ILE A 138 22.36 5.11 -5.82
CA ILE A 138 21.21 5.76 -5.15
C ILE A 138 20.86 5.07 -3.84
N GLY A 139 21.02 3.73 -3.75
CA GLY A 139 20.71 2.98 -2.53
C GLY A 139 21.50 3.50 -1.32
N ASP A 140 22.82 3.69 -1.50
CA ASP A 140 23.70 4.29 -0.47
C ASP A 140 23.24 5.68 -0.05
N ARG A 141 22.88 6.50 -1.05
CA ARG A 141 22.51 7.88 -0.85
C ARG A 141 21.12 8.03 -0.24
N LEU A 142 20.18 7.14 -0.57
CA LEU A 142 18.81 7.16 -0.10
C LEU A 142 18.69 6.77 1.36
N LEU A 143 19.63 6.01 1.91
CA LEU A 143 19.55 5.47 3.26
C LEU A 143 20.55 6.12 4.21
N ASN A 144 20.10 7.17 4.89
CA ASN A 144 20.79 7.68 6.06
C ASN A 144 20.57 6.75 7.28
N ASP A 145 21.24 7.03 8.40
CA ASP A 145 21.16 6.20 9.61
C ASP A 145 19.73 6.12 10.18
N SER A 146 18.95 7.20 10.06
CA SER A 146 17.56 7.26 10.51
C SER A 146 16.65 6.33 9.70
N LEU A 147 16.72 6.39 8.37
CA LEU A 147 15.98 5.48 7.48
C LEU A 147 16.40 4.03 7.69
N ARG A 148 17.70 3.75 7.88
CA ARG A 148 18.17 2.39 8.18
C ARG A 148 17.52 1.85 9.44
N SER A 149 17.56 2.62 10.53
CA SER A 149 16.91 2.24 11.80
C SER A 149 15.40 2.01 11.62
N ARG A 150 14.71 2.88 10.87
CA ARG A 150 13.27 2.67 10.59
C ARG A 150 13.01 1.40 9.80
N PHE A 151 13.81 1.10 8.79
CA PHE A 151 13.67 -0.13 8.00
C PHE A 151 14.01 -1.39 8.80
N ASP A 152 14.97 -1.32 9.72
CA ASP A 152 15.30 -2.43 10.61
C ASP A 152 14.17 -2.75 11.61
N GLU A 153 13.44 -1.73 12.06
CA GLU A 153 12.27 -1.88 12.93
C GLU A 153 10.95 -2.13 12.17
N PHE A 154 10.96 -1.94 10.84
CA PHE A 154 9.75 -1.98 10.05
C PHE A 154 9.24 -3.41 9.87
N GLN A 155 8.08 -3.70 10.47
CA GLN A 155 7.45 -5.02 10.41
C GLN A 155 6.48 -5.19 9.22
N GLY A 156 6.57 -4.29 8.23
CA GLY A 156 5.83 -4.34 6.98
C GLY A 156 6.09 -5.61 6.19
N LYS A 157 5.05 -6.18 5.58
CA LYS A 157 5.22 -7.31 4.63
C LYS A 157 5.20 -6.85 3.18
N GLY A 158 4.80 -5.60 2.95
CA GLY A 158 4.68 -4.99 1.64
C GLY A 158 5.98 -4.67 0.93
N SER A 159 5.86 -3.90 -0.14
CA SER A 159 6.99 -3.37 -0.90
C SER A 159 6.82 -1.87 -1.11
N PHE A 160 7.92 -1.15 -1.25
CA PHE A 160 7.93 0.27 -1.59
C PHE A 160 8.39 0.47 -3.02
N ARG A 161 7.84 1.47 -3.71
CA ARG A 161 8.27 1.85 -5.06
C ARG A 161 8.15 3.34 -5.27
N LEU A 162 9.22 3.95 -5.76
CA LEU A 162 9.21 5.25 -6.40
C LEU A 162 9.18 5.05 -7.92
N SER A 163 8.17 5.58 -8.59
CA SER A 163 8.11 5.62 -10.06
C SER A 163 7.27 6.80 -10.51
N LYS A 164 7.74 7.55 -11.49
CA LYS A 164 7.04 8.70 -12.10
C LYS A 164 6.57 9.74 -11.06
N GLY A 165 7.39 9.99 -10.05
CA GLY A 165 7.07 10.92 -8.98
C GLY A 165 6.00 10.44 -8.00
N PHE A 166 5.68 9.14 -7.93
CA PHE A 166 4.83 8.57 -6.87
C PHE A 166 5.63 7.59 -6.04
N PHE A 167 5.74 7.85 -4.73
CA PHE A 167 6.35 6.93 -3.79
C PHE A 167 5.26 6.16 -3.04
N GLU A 168 5.14 4.88 -3.36
CA GLU A 168 4.07 4.01 -2.92
C GLU A 168 4.59 2.91 -1.99
N TYR A 169 3.88 2.67 -0.89
CA TYR A 169 3.96 1.44 -0.12
C TYR A 169 2.68 0.63 -0.34
N ARG A 170 2.81 -0.69 -0.52
CA ARG A 170 1.67 -1.57 -0.80
C ARG A 170 1.76 -2.89 -0.05
N GLU A 171 0.64 -3.36 0.51
CA GLU A 171 0.45 -4.73 1.03
C GLU A 171 -0.74 -5.40 0.33
N SER A 172 -0.76 -6.74 0.24
CA SER A 172 -1.97 -7.44 -0.21
C SER A 172 -3.06 -7.47 0.87
N GLY A 173 -4.30 -7.54 0.41
CA GLY A 173 -5.49 -7.50 1.26
C GLY A 173 -5.93 -6.09 1.61
N ARG A 174 -6.62 -5.97 2.75
CA ARG A 174 -7.13 -4.71 3.33
C ARG A 174 -6.54 -4.49 4.72
N ILE A 175 -6.54 -3.25 5.17
CA ILE A 175 -6.26 -2.92 6.58
C ILE A 175 -7.46 -3.29 7.44
N LEU A 176 -7.52 -4.54 7.92
CA LEU A 176 -8.65 -5.06 8.71
C LEU A 176 -8.43 -4.98 10.23
N ASP A 177 -7.18 -4.84 10.66
CA ASP A 177 -6.79 -4.89 12.07
C ASP A 177 -5.76 -3.82 12.43
N GLU A 178 -5.48 -3.74 13.73
CA GLU A 178 -4.51 -2.81 14.29
C GLU A 178 -3.08 -3.07 13.81
N SER A 179 -2.68 -4.33 13.63
CA SER A 179 -1.33 -4.66 13.18
C SER A 179 -1.09 -4.09 11.77
N ALA A 180 -2.03 -4.30 10.84
CA ALA A 180 -1.98 -3.70 9.51
C ALA A 180 -1.98 -2.17 9.60
N ARG A 181 -2.84 -1.58 10.44
CA ARG A 181 -2.90 -0.13 10.61
C ARG A 181 -1.55 0.44 11.07
N VAL A 182 -0.90 -0.19 12.05
CA VAL A 182 0.41 0.23 12.57
C VAL A 182 1.49 0.14 11.47
N ARG A 183 1.50 -0.92 10.65
CA ARG A 183 2.42 -1.03 9.51
C ARG A 183 2.22 0.11 8.51
N PHE A 184 0.98 0.45 8.16
CA PHE A 184 0.71 1.58 7.28
C PHE A 184 1.04 2.95 7.90
N GLN A 185 0.90 3.11 9.22
CA GLN A 185 1.36 4.31 9.93
C GLN A 185 2.89 4.42 9.92
N ALA A 186 3.61 3.31 10.08
CA ALA A 186 5.06 3.28 9.97
C ALA A 186 5.51 3.57 8.52
N ALA A 187 4.85 2.97 7.53
CA ALA A 187 5.09 3.24 6.12
C ALA A 187 4.87 4.72 5.76
N LEU A 188 3.85 5.38 6.34
CA LEU A 188 3.61 6.82 6.18
C LEU A 188 4.84 7.65 6.57
N MET A 189 5.45 7.31 7.71
CA MET A 189 6.63 8.02 8.22
C MET A 189 7.86 7.74 7.37
N ILE A 190 8.07 6.47 6.97
CA ILE A 190 9.17 6.05 6.11
C ILE A 190 9.09 6.74 4.74
N LEU A 191 7.90 6.76 4.12
CA LEU A 191 7.68 7.42 2.84
C LEU A 191 7.99 8.92 2.90
N ALA A 192 7.56 9.62 3.96
CA ALA A 192 7.87 11.04 4.11
C ALA A 192 9.39 11.29 4.17
N GLU A 193 10.11 10.52 4.98
CA GLU A 193 11.56 10.67 5.14
C GLU A 193 12.34 10.26 3.87
N LEU A 194 11.87 9.23 3.16
CA LEU A 194 12.38 8.91 1.82
C LEU A 194 12.16 10.07 0.85
N GLY A 195 11.02 10.75 0.91
CA GLY A 195 10.72 11.93 0.10
C GLY A 195 11.64 13.10 0.38
N ASP A 196 11.83 13.41 1.66
CA ASP A 196 12.78 14.44 2.10
C ASP A 196 14.17 14.12 1.57
N ARG A 197 14.56 12.83 1.65
CA ARG A 197 15.87 12.40 1.17
C ARG A 197 16.03 12.53 -0.34
N VAL A 198 15.04 12.13 -1.13
CA VAL A 198 15.08 12.33 -2.59
C VAL A 198 15.14 13.83 -2.92
N ALA A 199 14.43 14.67 -2.17
CA ALA A 199 14.44 16.11 -2.37
C ALA A 199 15.82 16.71 -2.10
N GLU A 200 16.52 16.26 -1.05
CA GLU A 200 17.90 16.66 -0.75
C GLU A 200 18.87 16.24 -1.85
N LEU A 201 18.74 15.03 -2.38
CA LEU A 201 19.62 14.51 -3.43
C LEU A 201 19.43 15.23 -4.78
N ASN A 202 18.26 15.83 -4.99
CA ASN A 202 17.95 16.64 -6.17
C ASN A 202 18.32 18.13 -6.01
N ARG A 203 18.88 18.55 -4.85
CA ARG A 203 19.41 19.91 -4.70
C ARG A 203 20.74 20.02 -5.46
N PRO A 204 20.95 21.11 -6.24
CA PRO A 204 22.17 21.34 -6.99
C PRO A 204 23.40 21.55 -6.10
#